data_AF-A0A1S9CGJ5-F1
#
_entry.id   AF-A0A1S9CGJ5-F1
#
_cell.length_a   1.000
_cell.length_b   1.000
_cell.length_c   1.000
_cell.angle_alpha   90.00
_cell.angle_beta   90.00
_cell.angle_gamma   90.00
#
_symmetry.space_group_name_H-M   'P 1'
#
loop_
_entity.id
_entity.type
_entity.pdbx_description
1 polymer ?
#
loop_
_entity_poly.entity_id
_entity_poly.type
_entity_poly.pdbx_seq_one_letter_code
_entity_poly.pdbx_strand_id
1 'polypeptide(L)'
;MTTFNIDINLKSTDISLEHLNFNERLKYLLFVRGMTEAELAQKSHISRSTIQRFKNNNKQLSIETRLKFSEILDVDKSMFCGEYELFLISNFSDEIKNFRLKNSLTQLEFGEILEVNRKTVRYWEKGYCVPNEENYLKLKEQGL
;
A
#
# COMPACT_ATOMS: atom_id res chain seq x y z
N MET A 1 24.89 15.97 -15.12
CA MET A 1 23.88 16.54 -14.20
C MET A 1 22.61 16.72 -15.01
N THR A 2 21.83 15.65 -15.13
CA THR A 2 20.61 15.67 -15.96
C THR A 2 19.51 16.35 -15.17
N THR A 3 19.23 17.59 -15.51
CA THR A 3 18.06 18.33 -15.02
C THR A 3 16.81 17.68 -15.59
N PHE A 4 16.06 16.97 -14.74
CA PHE A 4 14.69 16.60 -15.06
C PHE A 4 13.83 17.85 -14.83
N ASN A 5 13.64 18.62 -15.89
CA ASN A 5 12.75 19.77 -15.93
C ASN A 5 11.32 19.24 -16.06
N ILE A 6 10.58 19.21 -14.96
CA ILE A 6 9.13 19.12 -15.01
C ILE A 6 8.64 20.50 -14.57
N ASP A 7 8.32 21.34 -15.55
CA ASP A 7 7.58 22.58 -15.33
C ASP A 7 6.14 22.22 -14.92
N ILE A 8 5.93 21.93 -13.63
CA ILE A 8 4.58 21.77 -13.08
C ILE A 8 4.09 23.15 -12.68
N ASN A 9 3.22 23.71 -13.52
CA ASN A 9 2.48 24.94 -13.24
C ASN A 9 1.48 24.66 -12.08
N LEU A 10 1.86 25.10 -10.88
CA LEU A 10 1.27 24.77 -9.57
C LEU A 10 0.00 25.58 -9.23
N LYS A 11 -1.04 25.56 -10.08
CA LYS A 11 -2.28 26.31 -9.80
C LYS A 11 -3.63 25.61 -10.01
N SER A 12 -3.69 24.30 -10.23
CA SER A 12 -4.99 23.60 -10.31
C SER A 12 -5.12 22.53 -9.23
N THR A 13 -6.20 22.64 -8.48
CA THR A 13 -6.62 21.85 -7.32
C THR A 13 -6.97 20.39 -7.61
N ASP A 14 -6.65 19.84 -8.78
CA ASP A 14 -6.97 18.45 -9.15
C ASP A 14 -5.85 17.84 -9.99
N ILE A 15 -4.66 17.65 -9.39
CA ILE A 15 -3.70 16.69 -9.95
C ILE A 15 -4.20 15.32 -9.50
N SER A 16 -4.59 14.46 -10.44
CA SER A 16 -4.87 13.06 -10.15
C SER A 16 -3.57 12.38 -9.72
N LEU A 17 -3.34 12.35 -8.40
CA LEU A 17 -2.15 11.75 -7.77
C LEU A 17 -1.94 10.28 -8.20
N GLU A 18 -2.99 9.63 -8.68
CA GLU A 18 -3.01 8.26 -9.19
C GLU A 18 -1.95 7.98 -10.26
N HIS A 19 -1.65 8.93 -11.16
CA HIS A 19 -0.65 8.72 -12.23
C HIS A 19 0.79 9.03 -11.82
N LEU A 20 0.98 9.67 -10.68
CA LEU A 20 2.31 10.00 -10.19
C LEU A 20 2.99 8.76 -9.62
N ASN A 21 4.30 8.62 -9.85
CA ASN A 21 5.07 7.63 -9.11
C ASN A 21 5.25 8.06 -7.65
N PHE A 22 5.69 7.13 -6.80
CA PHE A 22 5.86 7.39 -5.35
C PHE A 22 6.65 8.68 -5.05
N ASN A 23 7.76 8.91 -5.76
CA ASN A 23 8.63 10.06 -5.51
C ASN A 23 7.94 11.39 -5.86
N GLU A 24 7.18 11.41 -6.95
CA GLU A 24 6.42 12.58 -7.39
C GLU A 24 5.30 12.90 -6.40
N ARG A 25 4.54 11.88 -5.96
CA ARG A 25 3.51 12.03 -4.92
C ARG A 25 4.11 12.59 -3.64
N LEU A 26 5.22 12.04 -3.17
CA LEU A 26 5.87 12.49 -1.95
C LEU A 26 6.31 13.96 -2.05
N LYS A 27 6.93 14.35 -3.18
CA LYS A 27 7.34 15.75 -3.41
C LYS A 27 6.16 16.70 -3.42
N TYR A 28 5.08 16.34 -4.12
CA TYR A 28 3.86 17.14 -4.18
C TYR A 28 3.24 17.32 -2.80
N LEU A 29 3.09 16.23 -2.03
CA LEU A 29 2.51 16.28 -0.69
C LEU A 29 3.36 17.11 0.28
N LEU A 30 4.69 16.97 0.22
CA LEU A 30 5.60 17.82 1.00
C LEU A 30 5.42 19.32 0.67
N PHE A 31 5.31 19.65 -0.62
CA PHE A 31 5.06 21.02 -1.07
C PHE A 31 3.73 21.58 -0.54
N VAL A 32 2.63 20.85 -0.73
CA VAL A 32 1.30 21.27 -0.29
C VAL A 32 1.20 21.38 1.23
N ARG A 33 1.93 20.55 1.97
CA ARG A 33 1.99 20.58 3.44
C ARG A 33 3.04 21.55 3.99
N GLY A 34 3.77 22.27 3.13
CA GLY A 34 4.82 23.20 3.54
C GLY A 34 5.97 22.54 4.32
N MET A 35 6.23 21.24 4.08
CA MET A 35 7.20 20.43 4.82
C MET A 35 8.44 20.16 3.96
N THR A 36 9.62 20.28 4.56
CA THR A 36 10.89 19.96 3.92
C THR A 36 11.23 18.47 4.06
N GLU A 37 12.08 17.95 3.16
CA GLU A 37 12.59 16.57 3.27
C GLU A 37 13.37 16.34 4.58
N ALA A 38 14.00 17.39 5.13
CA ALA A 38 14.72 17.31 6.39
C ALA A 38 13.77 17.15 7.58
N GLU A 39 12.65 17.88 7.58
CA GLU A 39 11.61 17.73 8.59
C GLU A 39 10.92 16.36 8.49
N LEU A 40 10.65 15.87 7.28
CA LEU A 40 10.13 14.51 7.08
C LEU A 40 11.10 13.46 7.62
N ALA A 41 12.40 13.60 7.33
CA ALA A 41 13.44 12.71 7.84
C ALA A 41 13.46 12.68 9.38
N GLN A 42 13.39 13.86 9.99
CA GLN A 42 13.37 14.02 11.44
C GLN A 42 12.11 13.38 12.05
N LYS A 43 10.93 13.70 11.53
CA LYS A 43 9.63 13.19 12.02
C LYS A 43 9.47 11.68 11.82
N SER A 44 10.02 11.13 10.75
CA SER A 44 9.95 9.69 10.46
C SER A 44 11.04 8.87 11.17
N HIS A 45 12.00 9.53 11.83
CA HIS A 45 13.21 8.92 12.37
C HIS A 45 14.01 8.15 11.31
N ILE A 46 14.01 8.64 10.07
CA ILE A 46 14.74 8.06 8.94
C ILE A 46 15.91 8.96 8.61
N SER A 47 17.08 8.35 8.39
CA SER A 47 18.26 9.13 8.00
C SER A 47 18.04 9.85 6.66
N ARG A 48 18.55 11.09 6.56
CA ARG A 48 18.49 11.87 5.31
C ARG A 48 19.13 11.12 4.14
N SER A 49 20.19 10.34 4.40
CA SER A 49 20.86 9.50 3.39
C SER A 49 19.96 8.37 2.89
N THR A 50 19.10 7.78 3.74
CA THR A 50 18.09 6.80 3.30
C THR A 50 17.07 7.44 2.35
N ILE A 51 16.58 8.64 2.66
CA ILE A 51 15.63 9.37 1.79
C ILE A 51 16.27 9.75 0.45
N GLN A 52 17.53 10.21 0.46
CA GLN A 52 18.25 10.51 -0.78
C GLN A 52 18.54 9.27 -1.62
N ARG A 53 18.96 8.17 -0.99
CA ARG A 53 19.23 6.90 -1.68
C ARG A 53 17.96 6.35 -2.33
N PHE A 54 16.82 6.51 -1.67
CA PHE A 54 15.52 6.14 -2.21
C PHE A 54 15.19 6.89 -3.50
N LYS A 55 15.37 8.20 -3.52
CA LYS A 55 15.11 9.04 -4.71
C LYS A 55 16.00 8.69 -5.91
N ASN A 56 17.20 8.17 -5.66
CA ASN A 56 18.22 7.96 -6.69
C ASN A 56 18.35 6.51 -7.19
N ASN A 57 18.00 5.50 -6.38
CA ASN A 57 18.41 4.11 -6.65
C ASN A 57 17.27 3.12 -6.95
N ASN A 58 16.07 3.59 -7.32
CA ASN A 58 14.89 2.76 -7.65
C ASN A 58 14.50 1.68 -6.60
N LYS A 59 15.04 1.73 -5.38
CA LYS A 59 14.75 0.76 -4.32
C LYS A 59 13.53 1.22 -3.54
N GLN A 60 12.49 0.41 -3.45
CA GLN A 60 11.28 0.75 -2.68
C GLN A 60 11.56 0.87 -1.18
N LEU A 61 10.94 1.85 -0.50
CA LEU A 61 10.94 1.94 0.97
C LEU A 61 10.16 0.77 1.57
N SER A 62 10.50 0.39 2.80
CA SER A 62 9.70 -0.59 3.55
C SER A 62 8.26 -0.10 3.69
N ILE A 63 7.30 -1.04 3.75
CA ILE A 63 5.88 -0.71 3.97
C ILE A 63 5.74 0.12 5.26
N GLU A 64 6.42 -0.26 6.33
CA GLU A 64 6.43 0.50 7.61
C GLU A 64 6.82 1.97 7.43
N THR A 65 7.86 2.24 6.63
CA THR A 65 8.27 3.62 6.33
C THR A 65 7.19 4.37 5.58
N ARG A 66 6.59 3.73 4.57
CA ARG A 66 5.53 4.34 3.75
C ARG A 66 4.28 4.65 4.58
N LEU A 67 3.94 3.78 5.53
CA LEU A 67 2.87 4.03 6.50
C LEU A 67 3.18 5.23 7.42
N LYS A 68 4.41 5.32 7.94
CA LYS A 68 4.83 6.51 8.71
C LYS A 68 4.71 7.80 7.89
N PHE A 69 5.04 7.75 6.59
CA PHE A 69 4.87 8.91 5.72
C PHE A 69 3.40 9.28 5.52
N SER A 70 2.49 8.31 5.35
CA SER A 70 1.05 8.59 5.29
C SER A 70 0.54 9.26 6.57
N GLU A 71 1.01 8.83 7.74
CA GLU A 71 0.64 9.41 9.03
C GLU A 71 1.19 10.84 9.19
N ILE A 72 2.48 11.05 8.89
CA ILE A 72 3.13 12.37 9.02
C ILE A 72 2.52 13.40 8.08
N LEU A 73 2.17 12.98 6.87
CA LEU A 73 1.59 13.84 5.84
C LEU A 73 0.07 13.91 5.92
N ASP A 74 -0.55 13.17 6.84
CA ASP A 74 -1.99 13.15 7.08
C ASP A 74 -2.78 12.86 5.78
N VAL A 75 -2.41 11.75 5.13
CA VAL A 75 -3.02 11.25 3.89
C VAL A 75 -3.37 9.77 4.02
N ASP A 76 -4.25 9.29 3.15
CA ASP A 76 -4.60 7.88 3.11
C ASP A 76 -3.39 6.99 2.75
N LYS A 77 -3.33 5.79 3.34
CA LYS A 77 -2.24 4.83 3.13
C LYS A 77 -2.11 4.40 1.66
N SER A 78 -3.21 4.37 0.91
CA SER A 78 -3.24 4.08 -0.54
C SER A 78 -2.41 5.03 -1.40
N MET A 79 -2.10 6.23 -0.88
CA MET A 79 -1.21 7.17 -1.57
C MET A 79 0.19 6.58 -1.77
N PHE A 80 0.61 5.71 -0.85
CA PHE A 80 1.97 5.17 -0.78
C PHE A 80 2.02 3.63 -0.85
N CYS A 81 0.95 2.93 -0.53
CA CYS A 81 0.88 1.47 -0.49
C CYS A 81 -0.10 0.94 -1.54
N GLY A 82 0.25 -0.19 -2.17
CA GLY A 82 -0.66 -0.89 -3.08
C GLY A 82 -1.77 -1.62 -2.33
N GLU A 83 -2.87 -1.92 -3.02
CA GLU A 83 -4.03 -2.58 -2.40
C GLU A 83 -3.69 -3.89 -1.69
N TYR A 84 -2.87 -4.74 -2.32
CA TYR A 84 -2.42 -5.99 -1.70
C TYR A 84 -1.60 -5.75 -0.42
N GLU A 85 -0.75 -4.73 -0.40
CA GLU A 85 0.03 -4.38 0.79
C GLU A 85 -0.89 -3.89 1.92
N LEU A 86 -1.90 -3.09 1.58
CA LEU A 86 -2.93 -2.62 2.51
C LEU A 86 -3.76 -3.77 3.07
N PHE A 87 -4.09 -4.74 2.24
CA PHE A 87 -4.75 -5.97 2.64
C PHE A 87 -3.89 -6.78 3.63
N LEU A 88 -2.59 -6.96 3.37
CA LEU A 88 -1.72 -7.71 4.28
C LEU A 88 -1.59 -7.08 5.68
N ILE A 89 -1.67 -5.76 5.77
CA ILE A 89 -1.63 -5.04 7.06
C ILE A 89 -3.02 -4.81 7.66
N SER A 90 -4.09 -5.14 6.95
CA SER A 90 -5.46 -5.07 7.47
C SER A 90 -5.76 -6.29 8.34
N ASN A 91 -7.02 -6.41 8.78
CA ASN A 91 -7.48 -7.62 9.43
C ASN A 91 -7.95 -8.66 8.39
N PHE A 92 -7.09 -8.96 7.42
CA PHE A 92 -7.42 -9.82 6.27
C PHE A 92 -8.02 -11.16 6.68
N SER A 93 -7.55 -11.73 7.79
CA SER A 93 -8.01 -13.03 8.27
C SER A 93 -9.50 -13.04 8.62
N ASP A 94 -9.99 -11.97 9.25
CA ASP A 94 -11.41 -11.80 9.55
C ASP A 94 -12.20 -11.36 8.32
N GLU A 95 -11.62 -10.52 7.45
CA GLU A 95 -12.26 -10.11 6.19
C GLU A 95 -12.58 -11.32 5.30
N ILE A 96 -11.60 -12.21 5.06
CA ILE A 96 -11.78 -13.46 4.31
C ILE A 96 -12.88 -14.33 4.95
N LYS A 97 -12.81 -14.51 6.27
CA LYS A 97 -13.77 -15.35 7.00
C LYS A 97 -15.20 -14.80 6.92
N ASN A 98 -15.34 -13.49 7.12
CA ASN A 98 -16.63 -12.81 7.08
C ASN A 98 -17.21 -12.84 5.67
N PHE A 99 -16.39 -12.63 4.64
CA PHE A 99 -16.80 -12.76 3.25
C PHE A 99 -17.31 -14.17 2.95
N ARG A 100 -16.57 -15.22 3.35
CA ARG A 100 -16.99 -16.61 3.14
C ARG A 100 -18.32 -16.91 3.84
N LEU A 101 -18.47 -16.50 5.10
CA LEU A 101 -19.69 -16.72 5.88
C LEU A 101 -20.89 -15.95 5.34
N LYS A 102 -20.69 -14.71 4.86
CA LYS A 102 -21.73 -13.89 4.22
C LYS A 102 -22.29 -14.58 2.97
N ASN A 103 -21.46 -15.31 2.25
CA ASN A 103 -21.85 -16.10 1.08
C ASN A 103 -22.33 -17.52 1.42
N SER A 104 -22.49 -17.86 2.70
CA SER A 104 -22.94 -19.18 3.19
C SER A 104 -22.07 -20.36 2.73
N LEU A 105 -20.78 -20.12 2.48
CA LEU A 105 -19.84 -21.14 2.01
C LEU A 105 -19.13 -21.84 3.16
N THR A 106 -18.89 -23.13 3.04
CA THR A 106 -17.93 -23.87 3.87
C THR A 106 -16.50 -23.55 3.44
N GLN A 107 -15.52 -23.83 4.31
CA GLN A 107 -14.09 -23.67 3.95
C GLN A 107 -13.66 -24.57 2.78
N LEU A 108 -14.41 -25.67 2.53
CA LEU A 108 -14.11 -26.58 1.43
C LEU A 108 -14.59 -25.97 0.11
N GLU A 109 -15.86 -25.59 0.03
CA GLU A 109 -16.44 -24.96 -1.16
C GLU A 109 -15.70 -23.67 -1.53
N PHE A 110 -15.34 -22.85 -0.54
CA PHE A 110 -14.57 -21.64 -0.80
C PHE A 110 -13.14 -21.93 -1.29
N GLY A 111 -12.53 -23.01 -0.78
CA GLY A 111 -11.25 -23.49 -1.30
C GLY A 111 -11.35 -23.95 -2.74
N GLU A 112 -12.42 -24.68 -3.09
CA GLU A 112 -12.68 -25.14 -4.46
C GLU A 112 -12.87 -23.97 -5.44
N ILE A 113 -13.61 -22.93 -5.04
CA ILE A 113 -13.79 -21.70 -5.85
C ILE A 113 -12.46 -20.98 -6.11
N LEU A 114 -11.59 -20.91 -5.11
CA LEU A 114 -10.29 -20.25 -5.21
C LEU A 114 -9.17 -21.16 -5.75
N GLU A 115 -9.50 -22.43 -6.04
CA GLU A 115 -8.56 -23.48 -6.45
C GLU A 115 -7.43 -23.72 -5.42
N VAL A 116 -7.75 -23.63 -4.13
CA VAL A 116 -6.83 -23.91 -3.03
C VAL A 116 -7.38 -24.99 -2.10
N ASN A 117 -6.49 -25.63 -1.34
CA ASN A 117 -6.92 -26.61 -0.36
C ASN A 117 -7.74 -25.94 0.76
N ARG A 118 -8.81 -26.60 1.24
CA ARG A 118 -9.57 -26.20 2.45
C ARG A 118 -8.68 -25.83 3.64
N LYS A 119 -7.55 -26.53 3.83
CA LYS A 119 -6.57 -26.23 4.89
C LYS A 119 -5.92 -24.85 4.73
N THR A 120 -5.67 -24.43 3.49
CA THR A 120 -5.14 -23.10 3.15
C THR A 120 -6.11 -22.01 3.58
N VAL A 121 -7.40 -22.14 3.21
CA VAL A 121 -8.46 -21.23 3.67
C VAL A 121 -8.50 -21.15 5.20
N ARG A 122 -8.48 -22.30 5.89
CA ARG A 122 -8.44 -22.34 7.36
C ARG A 122 -7.24 -21.57 7.92
N TYR A 123 -6.08 -21.64 7.28
CA TYR A 123 -4.87 -20.97 7.76
C TYR A 123 -4.92 -19.47 7.55
N TRP A 124 -5.46 -19.01 6.41
CA TRP A 124 -5.73 -17.59 6.17
C TRP A 124 -6.69 -17.01 7.21
N GLU A 125 -7.83 -17.67 7.46
CA GLU A 125 -8.82 -17.22 8.45
C GLU A 125 -8.34 -17.29 9.91
N LYS A 126 -7.22 -17.98 10.16
CA LYS A 126 -6.58 -18.04 11.47
C LYS A 126 -5.38 -17.10 11.58
N GLY A 127 -5.02 -16.41 10.49
CA GLY A 127 -3.81 -15.59 10.42
C GLY A 127 -2.51 -16.40 10.50
N TYR A 128 -2.54 -17.71 10.26
CA TYR A 128 -1.35 -18.57 10.30
C TYR A 128 -0.46 -18.40 9.06
N CYS A 129 -1.04 -18.02 7.93
CA CYS A 129 -0.31 -17.58 6.75
C CYS A 129 -1.13 -16.51 6.01
N VAL A 130 -0.46 -15.80 5.11
CA VAL A 130 -1.07 -14.78 4.25
C VAL A 130 -1.37 -15.38 2.86
N PRO A 131 -2.45 -14.97 2.18
CA PRO A 131 -2.60 -15.20 0.75
C PRO A 131 -1.46 -14.52 0.01
N ASN A 132 -0.92 -15.16 -1.03
CA ASN A 132 -0.03 -14.46 -1.96
C ASN A 132 -0.84 -13.51 -2.86
N GLU A 133 -0.17 -12.73 -3.69
CA GLU A 133 -0.82 -11.73 -4.55
C GLU A 133 -1.80 -12.37 -5.55
N GLU A 134 -1.47 -13.53 -6.13
CA GLU A 134 -2.38 -14.27 -7.01
C GLU A 134 -3.68 -14.69 -6.31
N ASN A 135 -3.58 -15.26 -5.10
CA ASN A 135 -4.74 -15.63 -4.30
C ASN A 135 -5.54 -14.40 -3.86
N TYR A 136 -4.87 -13.27 -3.57
CA TYR A 136 -5.54 -12.01 -3.31
C TYR A 136 -6.36 -11.55 -4.51
N LEU A 137 -5.82 -11.63 -5.72
CA LEU A 137 -6.57 -11.30 -6.94
C LEU A 137 -7.80 -12.20 -7.11
N LYS A 138 -7.66 -13.52 -6.90
CA LYS A 138 -8.83 -14.43 -6.91
C LYS A 138 -9.88 -14.03 -5.88
N LEU A 139 -9.48 -13.64 -4.68
CA LEU A 139 -10.40 -13.13 -3.65
C LEU A 139 -11.12 -11.85 -4.11
N LYS A 140 -10.40 -10.91 -4.74
CA LYS A 140 -10.98 -9.68 -5.31
C LYS A 140 -11.99 -9.97 -6.42
N GLU A 141 -11.70 -10.95 -7.27
CA GLU A 141 -12.62 -11.39 -8.34
C GLU A 141 -13.94 -11.96 -7.78
N GLN A 142 -13.91 -12.59 -6.60
CA GLN A 142 -15.13 -13.04 -5.92
C GLN A 142 -15.90 -11.89 -5.24
N GLY A 143 -15.33 -10.68 -5.17
CA GLY A 143 -15.96 -9.51 -4.57
C GLY A 143 -15.58 -9.25 -3.11
N LEU A 144 -14.42 -9.75 -2.67
CA LEU A 144 -13.76 -9.23 -1.46
C LEU A 144 -13.29 -7.79 -1.71
#